data_AF-A0A3C0JRT2-F1
#
_entry.id   AF-A0A3C0JRT2-F1
#
_cell.length_a   1.000
_cell.length_b   1.000
_cell.length_c   1.000
_cell.angle_alpha   90.00
_cell.angle_beta   90.00
_cell.angle_gamma   90.00
#
_symmetry.space_group_name_H-M   'P 1'
#
loop_
_entity.id
_entity.type
_entity.pdbx_description
1 polymer ?
#
loop_
_entity_poly.entity_id
_entity_poly.type
_entity_poly.pdbx_seq_one_letter_code
_entity_poly.pdbx_strand_id
1 'polypeptide(L)'
;NDAPATSLFPQFENTIYQWVSAEVQGLTDAQLDFESDQWEWSKWSIRRNLSHLASGDLRWIWNRWGKVLFPKGLAKGEEYDRLLDSPFDRRLDENLYWEPEALLEKLTLGLDLCWSVLSSETVGSLRSKELESPATGLFTQYPQLFPGGVRPVPGDSTKVYINLETTFLHRYYEFTTHLFNVQRLKRAQGVSGAIEIPADGYWALPEWDRSEA
;
A
#
# COMPACT_ATOMS: atom_id res chain seq x y z
N ASN A 1 -13.18 21.19 -7.21
CA ASN A 1 -13.55 19.76 -7.29
C ASN A 1 -13.21 19.15 -8.64
N ASP A 2 -13.04 19.92 -9.71
CA ASP A 2 -12.73 19.36 -11.04
C ASP A 2 -11.23 19.22 -11.36
N ALA A 3 -10.36 19.52 -10.39
CA ALA A 3 -8.93 19.30 -10.54
C ALA A 3 -8.65 17.80 -10.79
N PRO A 4 -7.64 17.45 -11.61
CA PRO A 4 -7.24 16.06 -11.83
C PRO A 4 -6.86 15.38 -10.50
N ALA A 5 -7.31 14.15 -10.27
CA ALA A 5 -6.96 13.42 -9.05
C ALA A 5 -5.44 13.13 -8.94
N THR A 6 -4.73 13.07 -10.07
CA THR A 6 -3.26 12.98 -10.11
C THR A 6 -2.55 14.11 -9.37
N SER A 7 -3.17 15.28 -9.19
CA SER A 7 -2.55 16.37 -8.43
C SER A 7 -2.52 16.13 -6.92
N LEU A 8 -3.36 15.23 -6.41
CA LEU A 8 -3.36 14.86 -4.98
C LEU A 8 -2.32 13.80 -4.65
N PHE A 9 -2.07 12.91 -5.61
CA PHE A 9 -1.26 11.71 -5.40
C PHE A 9 -0.19 11.54 -6.50
N PRO A 10 0.64 12.57 -6.77
CA PRO A 10 1.66 12.49 -7.82
C PRO A 10 2.70 11.37 -7.57
N GLN A 11 2.84 10.92 -6.32
CA GLN A 11 3.80 9.88 -5.95
C GLN A 11 3.51 8.52 -6.61
N PHE A 12 2.26 8.27 -6.99
CA PHE A 12 1.86 7.05 -7.71
C PHE A 12 2.33 7.02 -9.16
N GLU A 13 2.72 8.15 -9.75
CA GLU A 13 3.21 8.18 -11.13
C GLU A 13 4.51 7.40 -11.28
N ASN A 14 5.51 7.70 -10.43
CA ASN A 14 6.85 7.12 -10.51
C ASN A 14 7.59 7.09 -9.16
N THR A 15 7.31 8.03 -8.26
CA THR A 15 8.08 8.22 -7.03
C THR A 15 8.06 6.99 -6.12
N ILE A 16 6.89 6.37 -5.93
CA ILE A 16 6.77 5.15 -5.10
C ILE A 16 7.62 4.02 -5.68
N TYR A 17 7.56 3.79 -7.00
CA TYR A 17 8.38 2.76 -7.64
C TYR A 17 9.87 3.05 -7.41
N GLN A 18 10.31 4.28 -7.64
CA GLN A 18 11.70 4.69 -7.46
C GLN A 18 12.18 4.47 -6.01
N TRP A 19 11.33 4.81 -5.03
CA TRP A 19 11.61 4.56 -3.62
C TRP A 19 11.77 3.08 -3.31
N VAL A 20 10.80 2.26 -3.73
CA VAL A 20 10.84 0.81 -3.47
C VAL A 20 12.03 0.16 -4.17
N SER A 21 12.26 0.46 -5.45
CA SER A 21 13.37 -0.12 -6.22
C SER A 21 14.72 0.26 -5.61
N ALA A 22 14.89 1.51 -5.16
CA ALA A 22 16.15 1.95 -4.57
C ALA A 22 16.44 1.25 -3.24
N GLU A 23 15.42 0.96 -2.42
CA GLU A 23 15.63 0.31 -1.13
C GLU A 23 16.07 -1.16 -1.24
N VAL A 24 15.66 -1.87 -2.31
CA VAL A 24 15.99 -3.29 -2.51
C VAL A 24 17.16 -3.52 -3.46
N GLN A 25 17.63 -2.48 -4.16
CA GLN A 25 18.71 -2.60 -5.13
C GLN A 25 20.02 -3.07 -4.48
N GLY A 26 20.60 -4.14 -5.04
CA GLY A 26 21.92 -4.64 -4.64
C GLY A 26 21.96 -5.38 -3.30
N LEU A 27 20.80 -5.64 -2.69
CA LEU A 27 20.72 -6.50 -1.52
C LEU A 27 20.95 -7.96 -1.92
N THR A 28 21.65 -8.70 -1.08
CA THR A 28 21.81 -10.15 -1.20
C THR A 28 20.56 -10.88 -0.71
N ASP A 29 20.37 -12.15 -1.09
CA ASP A 29 19.24 -12.95 -0.59
C ASP A 29 19.22 -13.03 0.94
N ALA A 30 20.39 -13.19 1.57
CA ALA A 30 20.50 -13.19 3.03
C ALA A 30 19.99 -11.88 3.65
N GLN A 31 20.20 -10.74 2.98
CA GLN A 31 19.71 -9.44 3.45
C GLN A 31 18.22 -9.25 3.20
N LEU A 32 17.73 -9.72 2.04
CA LEU A 32 16.33 -9.68 1.66
C LEU A 32 15.46 -10.54 2.58
N ASP A 33 16.01 -11.65 3.06
CA ASP A 33 15.32 -12.70 3.83
C ASP A 33 15.65 -12.68 5.32
N PHE A 34 16.36 -11.65 5.79
CA PHE A 34 16.59 -11.44 7.21
C PHE A 34 15.29 -11.19 7.97
N GLU A 35 15.09 -11.94 9.06
CA GLU A 35 14.00 -11.80 10.02
C GLU A 35 14.55 -11.87 11.44
N SER A 36 13.80 -11.33 12.40
CA SER A 36 14.14 -11.39 13.82
C SER A 36 12.87 -11.41 14.68
N ASP A 37 12.93 -12.15 15.78
CA ASP A 37 11.87 -12.19 16.81
C ASP A 37 12.01 -11.06 17.85
N GLN A 38 13.05 -10.22 17.74
CA GLN A 38 13.31 -9.16 18.71
C GLN A 38 12.25 -8.03 18.65
N TRP A 39 11.67 -7.79 17.47
CA TRP A 39 10.62 -6.78 17.28
C TRP A 39 9.49 -7.30 16.38
N GLU A 40 8.25 -6.86 16.61
CA GLU A 40 7.12 -7.32 15.78
C GLU A 40 7.27 -6.95 14.30
N TRP A 41 7.85 -5.78 14.00
CA TRP A 41 8.11 -5.34 12.62
C TRP A 41 9.22 -6.15 11.93
N SER A 42 10.09 -6.84 12.69
CA SER A 42 11.19 -7.63 12.12
C SER A 42 10.80 -9.08 11.80
N LYS A 43 9.56 -9.49 12.09
CA LYS A 43 9.01 -10.80 11.69
C LYS A 43 8.69 -10.91 10.20
N TRP A 44 8.74 -9.78 9.47
CA TRP A 44 8.56 -9.75 8.03
C TRP A 44 9.86 -9.31 7.40
N SER A 45 10.46 -10.17 6.58
CA SER A 45 11.66 -9.83 5.82
C SER A 45 11.45 -8.65 4.86
N ILE A 46 12.55 -8.10 4.33
CA ILE A 46 12.48 -7.04 3.30
C ILE A 46 11.69 -7.55 2.09
N ARG A 47 11.89 -8.81 1.70
CA ARG A 47 11.17 -9.43 0.59
C ARG A 47 9.67 -9.58 0.85
N ARG A 48 9.27 -9.93 2.08
CA ARG A 48 7.85 -9.99 2.46
C ARG A 48 7.20 -8.61 2.51
N ASN A 49 7.93 -7.58 2.95
CA ASN A 49 7.48 -6.19 2.83
C ASN A 49 7.28 -5.80 1.37
N LEU A 50 8.25 -6.10 0.48
CA LEU A 50 8.14 -5.86 -0.96
C LEU A 50 6.93 -6.58 -1.58
N SER A 51 6.73 -7.86 -1.25
CA SER A 51 5.60 -8.66 -1.74
C SER A 51 4.24 -8.12 -1.26
N HIS A 52 4.18 -7.63 -0.03
CA HIS A 52 3.00 -6.94 0.48
C HIS A 52 2.69 -5.67 -0.31
N LEU A 53 3.70 -4.81 -0.50
CA LEU A 53 3.60 -3.59 -1.29
C LEU A 53 3.12 -3.87 -2.72
N ALA A 54 3.68 -4.89 -3.38
CA ALA A 54 3.31 -5.29 -4.72
C ALA A 54 1.85 -5.77 -4.84
N SER A 55 1.33 -6.48 -3.82
CA SER A 55 -0.07 -6.94 -3.83
C SER A 55 -1.08 -5.88 -3.36
N GLY A 56 -0.65 -4.90 -2.58
CA GLY A 56 -1.54 -4.05 -1.81
C GLY A 56 -2.45 -3.18 -2.68
N ASP A 57 -1.94 -2.60 -3.76
CA ASP A 57 -2.72 -1.76 -4.66
C ASP A 57 -3.80 -2.56 -5.39
N LEU A 58 -3.49 -3.79 -5.81
CA LEU A 58 -4.49 -4.69 -6.39
C LEU A 58 -5.56 -5.08 -5.36
N ARG A 59 -5.18 -5.36 -4.11
CA ARG A 59 -6.15 -5.69 -3.04
C ARG A 59 -7.14 -4.57 -2.79
N TRP A 60 -6.71 -3.32 -2.87
CA TRP A 60 -7.58 -2.17 -2.62
C TRP A 60 -8.31 -1.70 -3.87
N ILE A 61 -7.59 -1.44 -4.96
CA ILE A 61 -8.19 -0.84 -6.16
C ILE A 61 -8.95 -1.88 -6.98
N TRP A 62 -8.38 -3.08 -7.19
CA TRP A 62 -9.06 -4.12 -7.95
C TRP A 62 -10.10 -4.87 -7.10
N ASN A 63 -9.71 -5.51 -6.00
CA ASN A 63 -10.64 -6.37 -5.26
C ASN A 63 -11.74 -5.57 -4.53
N ARG A 64 -11.42 -4.47 -3.86
CA ARG A 64 -12.43 -3.67 -3.12
C ARG A 64 -13.18 -2.69 -4.01
N TRP A 65 -12.47 -1.90 -4.82
CA TRP A 65 -13.09 -0.86 -5.65
C TRP A 65 -13.47 -1.31 -7.05
N GLY A 66 -13.03 -2.49 -7.51
CA GLY A 66 -13.11 -2.85 -8.93
C GLY A 66 -14.53 -2.88 -9.50
N LYS A 67 -15.54 -3.29 -8.71
CA LYS A 67 -16.95 -3.24 -9.16
C LYS A 67 -17.47 -1.81 -9.37
N VAL A 68 -16.96 -0.85 -8.60
CA VAL A 68 -17.34 0.57 -8.69
C VAL A 68 -16.56 1.25 -9.82
N LEU A 69 -15.25 0.99 -9.93
CA LEU A 69 -14.37 1.64 -10.88
C LEU A 69 -14.42 1.01 -12.28
N PHE A 70 -14.59 -0.30 -12.34
CA PHE A 70 -14.53 -1.09 -13.57
C PHE A 70 -15.76 -2.01 -13.68
N PRO A 71 -16.98 -1.46 -13.79
CA PRO A 71 -18.20 -2.27 -13.83
C PRO A 71 -18.26 -3.24 -15.04
N LYS A 72 -17.44 -3.00 -16.07
CA LYS A 72 -17.28 -3.86 -17.24
C LYS A 72 -16.02 -4.74 -17.20
N GLY A 73 -15.29 -4.73 -16.09
CA GLY A 73 -13.99 -5.37 -15.94
C GLY A 73 -12.87 -4.63 -16.67
N LEU A 74 -11.67 -5.21 -16.59
CA LEU A 74 -10.45 -4.79 -17.29
C LEU A 74 -9.87 -5.99 -18.06
N ALA A 75 -9.13 -5.73 -19.14
CA ALA A 75 -8.46 -6.78 -19.90
C ALA A 75 -7.48 -7.60 -19.05
N LYS A 76 -6.84 -6.98 -18.06
CA LYS A 76 -5.93 -7.63 -17.08
C LYS A 76 -6.66 -8.21 -15.85
N GLY A 77 -8.00 -8.23 -15.82
CA GLY A 77 -8.76 -8.64 -14.65
C GLY A 77 -8.41 -10.04 -14.14
N GLU A 78 -8.32 -11.03 -15.04
CA GLU A 78 -7.94 -12.40 -14.68
C GLU A 78 -6.50 -12.50 -14.14
N GLU A 79 -5.59 -11.65 -14.61
CA GLU A 79 -4.24 -11.56 -14.06
C GLU A 79 -4.27 -11.03 -12.63
N TYR A 80 -5.04 -9.96 -12.38
CA TYR A 80 -5.21 -9.41 -11.04
C TYR A 80 -5.85 -10.39 -10.07
N ASP A 81 -6.88 -11.14 -10.51
CA ASP A 81 -7.50 -12.18 -9.69
C ASP A 81 -6.49 -13.27 -9.30
N ARG A 82 -5.67 -13.75 -10.23
CA ARG A 82 -4.61 -14.73 -9.94
C ARG A 82 -3.54 -14.20 -8.99
N LEU A 83 -3.13 -12.93 -9.13
CA LEU A 83 -2.16 -12.32 -8.21
C LEU A 83 -2.69 -12.20 -6.78
N LEU A 84 -4.01 -12.12 -6.62
CA LEU A 84 -4.66 -12.00 -5.31
C LEU A 84 -5.05 -13.35 -4.70
N ASP A 85 -5.07 -14.42 -5.49
CA ASP A 85 -5.21 -15.80 -5.04
C ASP A 85 -3.89 -16.33 -4.46
N SER A 86 -3.55 -15.84 -3.28
CA SER A 86 -2.34 -16.19 -2.54
C SER A 86 -2.69 -16.90 -1.23
N PRO A 87 -2.03 -18.03 -0.91
CA PRO A 87 -2.22 -18.69 0.39
C PRO A 87 -1.57 -17.93 1.55
N PHE A 88 -0.83 -16.85 1.27
CA PHE A 88 -0.11 -16.07 2.27
C PHE A 88 -0.87 -14.79 2.65
N ASP A 89 -0.92 -14.47 3.94
CA ASP A 89 -1.60 -13.29 4.44
C ASP A 89 -1.03 -12.00 3.84
N ARG A 90 -1.90 -11.24 3.17
CA ARG A 90 -1.66 -9.89 2.63
C ARG A 90 -0.41 -9.76 1.76
N ARG A 91 0.02 -10.81 1.05
CA ARG A 91 1.17 -10.76 0.14
C ARG A 91 0.98 -11.66 -1.06
N LEU A 92 1.83 -11.55 -2.08
CA LEU A 92 1.80 -12.45 -3.24
C LEU A 92 2.18 -13.88 -2.83
N ASP A 93 1.85 -14.86 -3.67
CA ASP A 93 2.21 -16.26 -3.41
C ASP A 93 3.74 -16.41 -3.45
N GLU A 94 4.36 -16.71 -2.29
CA GLU A 94 5.82 -16.85 -2.16
C GLU A 94 6.37 -18.00 -3.03
N ASN A 95 5.54 -18.98 -3.42
CA ASN A 95 5.95 -20.07 -4.32
C ASN A 95 5.97 -19.66 -5.80
N LEU A 96 5.30 -18.56 -6.15
CA LEU A 96 5.22 -18.05 -7.52
C LEU A 96 6.05 -16.78 -7.70
N TYR A 97 6.11 -15.94 -6.67
CA TYR A 97 6.74 -14.63 -6.68
C TYR A 97 7.63 -14.48 -5.45
N TRP A 98 8.92 -14.72 -5.66
CA TRP A 98 9.94 -14.56 -4.62
C TRP A 98 11.03 -13.57 -5.08
N GLU A 99 11.49 -13.69 -6.32
CA GLU A 99 12.56 -12.84 -6.84
C GLU A 99 12.19 -11.35 -6.82
N PRO A 100 13.10 -10.45 -6.38
CA PRO A 100 12.79 -9.02 -6.24
C PRO A 100 12.36 -8.40 -7.57
N GLU A 101 12.96 -8.82 -8.69
CA GLU A 101 12.59 -8.34 -10.02
C GLU A 101 11.15 -8.70 -10.36
N ALA A 102 10.72 -9.92 -10.05
CA ALA A 102 9.33 -10.36 -10.26
C ALA A 102 8.36 -9.58 -9.36
N LEU A 103 8.73 -9.34 -8.10
CA LEU A 103 7.92 -8.55 -7.19
C LEU A 103 7.81 -7.08 -7.62
N LEU A 104 8.91 -6.48 -8.11
CA LEU A 104 8.93 -5.12 -8.66
C LEU A 104 8.07 -5.01 -9.92
N GLU A 105 8.07 -6.02 -10.79
CA GLU A 105 7.17 -6.09 -11.94
C GLU A 105 5.70 -6.07 -11.50
N LYS A 106 5.34 -6.81 -10.44
CA LYS A 106 3.96 -6.82 -9.93
C LYS A 106 3.59 -5.54 -9.20
N LEU A 107 4.56 -4.88 -8.55
CA LEU A 107 4.39 -3.53 -8.04
C LEU A 107 4.05 -2.55 -9.17
N THR A 108 4.75 -2.61 -10.31
CA THR A 108 4.42 -1.77 -11.48
C THR A 108 2.98 -2.00 -11.94
N LEU A 109 2.49 -3.24 -11.99
CA LEU A 109 1.09 -3.50 -12.35
C LEU A 109 0.08 -2.84 -11.41
N GLY A 110 0.36 -2.84 -10.11
CA GLY A 110 -0.46 -2.17 -9.10
C GLY A 110 -0.43 -0.65 -9.24
N LEU A 111 0.75 -0.08 -9.41
CA LEU A 111 0.94 1.37 -9.61
C LEU A 111 0.31 1.87 -10.91
N ASP A 112 0.45 1.13 -12.01
CA ASP A 112 -0.20 1.43 -13.29
C ASP A 112 -1.72 1.44 -13.15
N LEU A 113 -2.28 0.48 -12.40
CA LEU A 113 -3.72 0.44 -12.12
C LEU A 113 -4.14 1.69 -11.32
N CYS A 114 -3.43 2.00 -10.24
CA CYS A 114 -3.64 3.21 -9.43
C CYS A 114 -3.58 4.49 -10.29
N TRP A 115 -2.53 4.63 -11.10
CA TRP A 115 -2.34 5.80 -11.94
C TRP A 115 -3.41 5.93 -13.03
N SER A 116 -3.87 4.81 -13.60
CA SER A 116 -4.97 4.82 -14.57
C SER A 116 -6.27 5.35 -13.95
N VAL A 117 -6.56 4.98 -12.70
CA VAL A 117 -7.70 5.51 -11.95
C VAL A 117 -7.51 7.00 -11.71
N LEU A 118 -6.39 7.41 -11.10
CA LEU A 118 -6.10 8.81 -10.79
C LEU A 118 -6.15 9.72 -12.03
N SER A 119 -5.69 9.23 -13.18
CA SER A 119 -5.69 9.97 -14.45
C SER A 119 -7.07 10.10 -15.08
N SER A 120 -8.01 9.24 -14.71
CA SER A 120 -9.40 9.25 -15.21
C SER A 120 -10.38 9.97 -14.28
N GLU A 121 -9.95 10.30 -13.08
CA GLU A 121 -10.79 10.84 -12.01
C GLU A 121 -10.47 12.31 -11.70
N THR A 122 -11.45 13.02 -11.16
CA THR A 122 -11.24 14.32 -10.52
C THR A 122 -11.20 14.19 -9.00
N VAL A 123 -10.66 15.21 -8.32
CA VAL A 123 -10.70 15.29 -6.85
C VAL A 123 -12.12 15.13 -6.30
N GLY A 124 -13.10 15.78 -6.93
CA GLY A 124 -14.51 15.68 -6.54
C GLY A 124 -15.06 14.28 -6.72
N SER A 125 -14.65 13.59 -7.78
CA SER A 125 -15.05 12.21 -8.05
C SER A 125 -14.45 11.21 -7.05
N LEU A 126 -13.19 11.39 -6.64
CA LEU A 126 -12.60 10.57 -5.57
C LEU A 126 -13.36 10.74 -4.24
N ARG A 127 -13.80 11.96 -3.95
CA ARG A 127 -14.51 12.29 -2.70
C ARG A 127 -15.94 11.79 -2.65
N SER A 128 -16.59 11.65 -3.80
CA SER A 128 -18.00 11.24 -3.90
C SER A 128 -18.20 9.73 -4.02
N LYS A 129 -17.21 9.00 -4.52
CA LYS A 129 -17.22 7.53 -4.54
C LYS A 129 -16.97 7.00 -3.15
N GLU A 130 -17.85 6.15 -2.65
CA GLU A 130 -17.78 5.56 -1.32
C GLU A 130 -17.97 4.04 -1.38
N LEU A 131 -17.32 3.33 -0.45
CA LEU A 131 -17.61 1.93 -0.15
C LEU A 131 -17.77 1.71 1.35
N GLU A 132 -18.49 0.65 1.72
CA GLU A 132 -18.55 0.19 3.10
C GLU A 132 -17.28 -0.59 3.46
N SER A 133 -16.66 -0.23 4.58
CA SER A 133 -15.53 -0.94 5.18
C SER A 133 -15.89 -1.31 6.62
N PRO A 134 -15.32 -2.41 7.18
CA PRO A 134 -15.41 -2.66 8.61
C PRO A 134 -14.94 -1.45 9.43
N ALA A 135 -15.69 -1.11 10.49
CA ALA A 135 -15.37 -0.04 11.43
C ALA A 135 -14.27 -0.48 12.41
N THR A 136 -13.08 -0.75 11.87
CA THR A 136 -11.95 -1.28 12.63
C THR A 136 -10.63 -0.68 12.15
N GLY A 137 -9.60 -0.76 13.00
CA GLY A 137 -8.24 -0.38 12.64
C GLY A 137 -8.10 1.12 12.38
N LEU A 138 -7.28 1.46 11.38
CA LEU A 138 -6.79 2.82 11.15
C LEU A 138 -7.90 3.83 10.83
N PHE A 139 -8.96 3.43 10.11
CA PHE A 139 -10.05 4.36 9.76
C PHE A 139 -10.84 4.85 10.97
N THR A 140 -10.94 4.03 12.02
CA THR A 140 -11.64 4.38 13.26
C THR A 140 -10.71 4.89 14.36
N GLN A 141 -9.47 4.40 14.41
CA GLN A 141 -8.49 4.82 15.40
C GLN A 141 -7.88 6.18 15.06
N TYR A 142 -7.66 6.46 13.78
CA TYR A 142 -7.00 7.68 13.30
C TYR A 142 -7.77 8.37 12.16
N PRO A 143 -9.06 8.71 12.34
CA PRO A 143 -9.87 9.35 11.29
C PRO A 143 -9.31 10.71 10.85
N GLN A 144 -8.50 11.37 11.68
CA GLN A 144 -7.82 12.62 11.34
C GLN A 144 -6.81 12.47 10.19
N LEU A 145 -6.31 11.26 9.91
CA LEU A 145 -5.46 10.99 8.73
C LEU A 145 -6.26 10.98 7.42
N PHE A 146 -7.59 10.99 7.50
CA PHE A 146 -8.50 10.89 6.35
C PHE A 146 -9.58 11.99 6.42
N PRO A 147 -9.19 13.28 6.35
CA PRO A 147 -10.09 14.39 6.61
C PRO A 147 -11.29 14.39 5.65
N GLY A 148 -12.50 14.22 6.20
CA GLY A 148 -13.75 14.17 5.44
C GLY A 148 -13.95 12.91 4.60
N GLY A 149 -13.07 11.91 4.76
CA GLY A 149 -13.08 10.70 3.94
C GLY A 149 -13.62 9.45 4.63
N VAL A 150 -13.81 9.51 5.95
CA VAL A 150 -14.44 8.43 6.75
C VAL A 150 -15.70 8.97 7.40
N ARG A 151 -16.82 8.24 7.27
CA ARG A 151 -18.08 8.58 7.97
C ARG A 151 -18.82 7.31 8.44
N PRO A 152 -19.62 7.38 9.52
CA PRO A 152 -20.41 6.24 9.98
C PRO A 152 -21.45 5.79 8.95
N VAL A 153 -21.76 4.49 8.92
CA VAL A 153 -22.93 3.95 8.22
C VAL A 153 -24.17 4.12 9.11
N PRO A 154 -25.23 4.84 8.68
CA PRO A 154 -26.43 4.98 9.49
C PRO A 154 -27.08 3.63 9.79
N GLY A 155 -27.26 3.33 11.08
CA GLY A 155 -27.90 2.09 11.53
C GLY A 155 -26.99 0.85 11.60
N ASP A 156 -25.71 0.96 11.23
CA ASP A 156 -24.74 -0.14 11.34
C ASP A 156 -23.41 0.37 11.92
N SER A 157 -23.23 0.20 13.24
CA SER A 157 -22.00 0.61 13.93
C SER A 157 -20.79 -0.28 13.64
N THR A 158 -20.98 -1.41 12.94
CA THR A 158 -19.88 -2.31 12.57
C THR A 158 -19.17 -1.87 11.28
N LYS A 159 -19.69 -0.81 10.63
CA LYS A 159 -19.20 -0.31 9.35
C LYS A 159 -18.99 1.20 9.33
N VAL A 160 -18.09 1.60 8.44
CA VAL A 160 -17.88 2.99 8.03
C VAL A 160 -17.93 3.07 6.51
N TYR A 161 -18.35 4.20 5.97
CA TYR A 161 -18.03 4.55 4.60
C TYR A 161 -16.62 5.12 4.55
N ILE A 162 -15.86 4.67 3.56
CA ILE A 162 -14.61 5.32 3.16
C ILE A 162 -14.74 5.76 1.71
N ASN A 163 -14.20 6.94 1.39
CA ASN A 163 -14.16 7.39 0.01
C ASN A 163 -12.89 6.92 -0.73
N LEU A 164 -12.84 7.13 -2.04
CA LEU A 164 -11.72 6.67 -2.85
C LEU A 164 -10.43 7.45 -2.56
N GLU A 165 -10.52 8.75 -2.23
CA GLU A 165 -9.38 9.54 -1.74
C GLU A 165 -8.76 8.94 -0.48
N THR A 166 -9.59 8.50 0.47
CA THR A 166 -9.17 7.79 1.69
C THR A 166 -8.41 6.52 1.37
N THR A 167 -8.83 5.80 0.32
CA THR A 167 -8.13 4.59 -0.11
C THR A 167 -6.75 4.92 -0.68
N PHE A 168 -6.62 5.95 -1.50
CA PHE A 168 -5.30 6.38 -2.01
C PHE A 168 -4.38 6.91 -0.90
N LEU A 169 -4.91 7.67 0.06
CA LEU A 169 -4.17 8.08 1.27
C LEU A 169 -3.70 6.85 2.05
N HIS A 170 -4.59 5.89 2.28
CA HIS A 170 -4.23 4.64 2.95
C HIS A 170 -3.11 3.91 2.22
N ARG A 171 -3.21 3.75 0.89
CA ARG A 171 -2.17 3.10 0.09
C ARG A 171 -0.84 3.82 0.18
N TYR A 172 -0.82 5.14 0.05
CA TYR A 172 0.39 5.94 0.22
C TYR A 172 1.03 5.76 1.60
N TYR A 173 0.23 5.79 2.68
CA TYR A 173 0.74 5.59 4.03
C TYR A 173 1.23 4.16 4.30
N GLU A 174 0.64 3.14 3.66
CA GLU A 174 1.18 1.78 3.69
C GLU A 174 2.55 1.71 3.00
N PHE A 175 2.72 2.39 1.84
CA PHE A 175 4.03 2.47 1.18
C PHE A 175 5.11 3.07 2.08
N THR A 176 4.86 4.24 2.67
CA THR A 176 5.86 4.91 3.52
C THR A 176 6.17 4.08 4.77
N THR A 177 5.16 3.46 5.38
CA THR A 177 5.32 2.62 6.58
C THR A 177 6.14 1.36 6.31
N HIS A 178 5.85 0.65 5.22
CA HIS A 178 6.61 -0.55 4.87
C HIS A 178 8.02 -0.23 4.39
N LEU A 179 8.24 0.89 3.70
CA LEU A 179 9.58 1.38 3.40
C LEU A 179 10.37 1.71 4.68
N PHE A 180 9.71 2.32 5.68
CA PHE A 180 10.34 2.57 6.97
C PHE A 180 10.77 1.27 7.66
N ASN A 181 9.93 0.22 7.62
CA ASN A 181 10.30 -1.11 8.13
C ASN A 181 11.44 -1.75 7.33
N VAL A 182 11.46 -1.62 6.00
CA VAL A 182 12.60 -2.06 5.16
C VAL A 182 13.89 -1.37 5.60
N GLN A 183 13.88 -0.07 5.81
CA GLN A 183 15.06 0.65 6.27
C GLN A 183 15.51 0.23 7.68
N ARG A 184 14.58 -0.12 8.59
CA ARG A 184 14.93 -0.67 9.92
C ARG A 184 15.58 -2.04 9.81
N LEU A 185 15.04 -2.92 8.96
CA LEU A 185 15.63 -4.23 8.67
C LEU A 185 17.03 -4.11 8.07
N LYS A 186 17.26 -3.11 7.20
CA LYS A 186 18.59 -2.80 6.67
C LYS A 186 19.53 -2.33 7.78
N ARG A 187 19.09 -1.39 8.62
CA ARG A 187 19.90 -0.88 9.76
C ARG A 187 20.30 -1.98 10.74
N ALA A 188 19.39 -2.91 11.05
CA ALA A 188 19.68 -4.08 11.89
C ALA A 188 20.79 -4.99 11.34
N GLN A 189 21.10 -4.87 10.05
CA GLN A 189 22.15 -5.62 9.36
C GLN A 189 23.36 -4.75 9.01
N GLY A 190 23.43 -3.51 9.51
CA GLY A 190 24.50 -2.56 9.19
C GLY A 190 24.42 -1.94 7.78
N VAL A 191 23.25 -2.00 7.14
CA VAL A 191 22.99 -1.43 5.82
C VAL A 191 22.19 -0.13 5.95
N SER A 192 22.62 0.94 5.28
CA SER A 192 21.89 2.22 5.27
C SER A 192 20.68 2.18 4.33
N GLY A 193 19.64 2.96 4.68
CA GLY A 193 18.54 3.28 3.75
C GLY A 193 19.06 4.00 2.50
N ALA A 194 18.38 3.80 1.37
CA ALA A 194 18.75 4.38 0.08
C ALA A 194 18.11 5.75 -0.17
N ILE A 195 16.99 6.04 0.50
CA ILE A 195 16.20 7.26 0.31
C ILE A 195 15.81 7.92 1.64
N GLU A 196 15.36 9.16 1.56
CA GLU A 196 14.63 9.81 2.65
C GLU A 196 13.12 9.55 2.46
N ILE A 197 12.49 8.93 3.45
CA ILE A 197 11.05 8.65 3.44
C ILE A 197 10.32 9.83 4.11
N PRO A 198 9.21 10.34 3.53
CA PRO A 198 8.42 11.38 4.16
C PRO A 198 7.90 10.97 5.55
N ALA A 199 8.08 11.85 6.53
CA ALA A 199 7.59 11.68 7.91
C ALA A 199 6.08 11.99 8.02
N ASP A 200 5.27 11.21 7.31
CA ASP A 200 3.82 11.29 7.30
C ASP A 200 3.14 9.90 7.42
N GLY A 201 1.83 9.90 7.60
CA GLY A 201 1.05 8.66 7.68
C GLY A 201 1.25 7.90 8.97
N TYR A 202 1.20 6.56 8.89
CA TYR A 202 1.13 5.69 10.06
C TYR A 202 2.43 5.65 10.83
N TRP A 203 3.57 5.53 10.14
CA TRP A 203 4.86 5.44 10.83
C TRP A 203 5.26 6.73 11.56
N ALA A 204 4.65 7.86 11.20
CA ALA A 204 4.83 9.15 11.86
C ALA A 204 3.91 9.37 13.09
N LEU A 205 2.98 8.46 13.36
CA LEU A 205 2.09 8.56 14.53
C LEU A 205 2.90 8.49 15.83
N PRO A 206 2.55 9.28 16.87
CA PRO A 206 3.29 9.30 18.14
C PRO A 206 3.46 7.93 18.78
N GLU A 207 2.39 7.12 18.75
CA GLU A 207 2.27 5.78 19.30
C GLU A 207 2.79 4.67 18.39
N TRP A 208 3.21 4.98 17.16
CA TRP A 208 3.79 3.99 16.27
C TRP A 208 5.14 3.52 16.80
N ASP A 209 5.36 2.21 16.79
CA ASP A 209 6.63 1.62 17.17
C ASP A 209 7.73 2.01 16.16
N ARG A 210 8.62 2.88 16.62
CA ARG A 210 9.82 3.37 15.90
C ARG A 210 11.12 2.91 16.56
N SER A 211 11.09 1.82 17.33
CA SER A 211 12.29 1.18 17.88
C SER A 211 13.31 0.82 16.79
N GLU A 212 14.60 0.92 17.09
CA GLU A 212 15.66 0.56 16.14
C GLU A 212 16.64 -0.43 16.78
N ALA A 213 17.39 -1.11 15.91
CA ALA A 213 18.47 -2.03 16.26
C ALA A 213 19.78 -1.28 16.54
#